data_AF-A0A5B7BP36-F1
#
_entry.id   AF-A0A5B7BP36-F1
#
_cell.length_a   1.000
_cell.length_b   1.000
_cell.length_c   1.000
_cell.angle_alpha   90.00
_cell.angle_beta   90.00
_cell.angle_gamma   90.00
#
_symmetry.space_group_name_H-M   'P 1'
#
loop_
_entity.id
_entity.type
_entity.pdbx_description
1 polymer ?
#
loop_
_entity_poly.entity_id
_entity_poly.type
_entity_poly.pdbx_seq_one_letter_code
_entity_poly.pdbx_strand_id
1 'polypeptide(L)'
;SEELADERYFEPIQWKKFSHICTTPVKYDPRWTTSTTKDVAYIVTGAQLHVKKHGSKSVLHLRLLFSKVSNFYVVHSTWMQCSSEHSQKSGFFSAISTSITGSAEREKKPPVVVDSSVYPTGPPVPVQMQKLLKFVDTSQLCKGPLDNPGHWLVTGARLELDKGKISLQVKFSFLNMP
;
A
#
# COMPACT_ATOMS: atom_id res chain seq x y z
N SER A 1 1.69 11.48 22.12
CA SER A 1 2.73 10.79 22.89
C SER A 1 4.05 10.99 22.22
N GLU A 2 5.02 11.56 22.92
CA GLU A 2 6.42 11.52 22.51
C GLU A 2 6.88 10.08 22.71
N GLU A 3 6.69 9.28 21.66
CA GLU A 3 7.10 7.90 21.58
C GLU A 3 8.64 7.89 21.59
N LEU A 4 9.24 7.40 22.68
CA LEU A 4 10.67 7.15 22.73
C LEU A 4 10.99 6.28 21.53
N ALA A 5 11.73 6.87 20.58
CA ALA A 5 12.05 6.19 19.36
C ALA A 5 12.96 5.00 19.69
N ASP A 6 12.36 3.82 19.68
CA ASP A 6 13.05 2.59 19.95
C ASP A 6 13.94 2.27 18.74
N GLU A 7 15.21 2.66 18.84
CA GLU A 7 16.19 2.51 17.77
C GLU A 7 16.35 1.05 17.30
N ARG A 8 15.87 0.08 18.08
CA ARG A 8 15.83 -1.34 17.70
C ARG A 8 15.00 -1.61 16.43
N TYR A 9 14.09 -0.71 16.09
CA TYR A 9 13.26 -0.80 14.88
C TYR A 9 13.80 0.05 13.71
N PHE A 10 15.03 0.55 13.78
CA PHE A 10 15.63 1.32 12.69
C PHE A 10 16.49 0.45 11.80
N GLU A 11 15.99 0.18 10.59
CA GLU A 11 16.71 -0.60 9.60
C GLU A 11 17.42 0.32 8.59
N PRO A 12 18.72 0.11 8.32
CA PRO A 12 19.47 0.95 7.40
C PRO A 12 19.06 0.71 5.95
N ILE A 13 19.11 1.76 5.13
CA ILE A 13 18.89 1.67 3.68
C ILE A 13 19.95 2.47 2.91
N GLN A 14 20.37 1.94 1.77
CA GLN A 14 21.32 2.60 0.87
C GLN A 14 20.61 3.62 -0.03
N TRP A 15 20.12 4.72 0.57
CA TRP A 15 19.45 5.79 -0.18
C TRP A 15 19.95 7.19 0.21
N LYS A 16 19.97 8.12 -0.75
CA LYS A 16 20.49 9.48 -0.54
C LYS A 16 19.51 10.41 0.22
N LYS A 17 18.24 10.03 0.37
CA LYS A 17 17.20 10.90 0.96
C LYS A 17 17.05 10.73 2.48
N PHE A 18 17.17 9.50 2.95
CA PHE A 18 17.16 9.14 4.37
C PHE A 18 18.01 7.87 4.53
N SER A 19 18.57 7.67 5.72
CA SER A 19 19.52 6.58 5.98
C SER A 19 18.87 5.35 6.58
N HIS A 20 17.69 5.46 7.18
CA HIS A 20 16.99 4.35 7.82
C HIS A 20 15.48 4.38 7.56
N ILE A 21 14.81 3.25 7.75
CA ILE A 21 13.36 3.13 7.88
C ILE A 21 13.00 2.67 9.29
N CYS A 22 11.86 3.11 9.80
CA CYS A 22 11.30 2.64 11.05
C CYS A 22 10.32 1.49 10.78
N THR A 23 10.64 0.29 11.26
CA THR A 23 9.85 -0.95 11.08
C THR A 23 8.91 -1.25 12.25
N THR A 24 8.74 -0.28 13.16
CA THR A 24 7.81 -0.38 14.29
C THR A 24 6.38 -0.61 13.77
N PRO A 25 5.69 -1.67 14.25
CA PRO A 25 4.29 -1.89 13.88
C PRO A 25 3.37 -0.77 14.33
N VAL A 26 2.68 -0.12 13.40
CA VAL A 26 1.68 0.92 13.71
C VAL A 26 0.30 0.28 13.79
N LYS A 27 -0.28 0.29 14.99
CA LYS A 27 -1.62 -0.24 15.30
C LYS A 27 -2.37 0.77 16.17
N TYR A 28 -3.67 0.57 16.31
CA TYR A 28 -4.46 1.33 17.28
C TYR A 28 -3.93 1.11 18.71
N ASP A 29 -4.02 2.13 19.55
CA ASP A 29 -3.65 2.01 20.96
C ASP A 29 -4.78 1.33 21.73
N PRO A 30 -4.54 0.18 22.40
CA PRO A 30 -5.56 -0.49 23.20
C PRO A 30 -6.15 0.39 24.30
N ARG A 31 -5.43 1.41 24.77
CA ARG A 31 -5.93 2.36 25.78
C ARG A 31 -7.01 3.29 25.25
N TRP A 32 -7.25 3.32 23.93
CA TRP A 32 -8.38 4.04 23.35
C TRP A 32 -9.72 3.36 23.65
N THR A 33 -9.74 2.10 24.09
CA THR A 33 -10.98 1.46 24.55
C THR A 33 -11.14 1.65 26.05
N THR A 34 -12.28 2.22 26.45
CA THR A 34 -12.69 2.26 27.86
C THR A 34 -13.35 0.95 28.25
N SER A 35 -13.27 0.56 29.54
CA SER A 35 -13.85 -0.68 30.09
C SER A 35 -15.33 -0.94 29.72
N THR A 36 -16.09 0.10 29.37
CA THR A 36 -17.53 0.02 29.07
C THR A 36 -17.84 -0.34 27.61
N THR A 37 -16.88 -0.16 26.68
CA THR A 37 -17.13 -0.36 25.24
C THR A 37 -16.55 -1.69 24.77
N LYS A 38 -17.32 -2.78 24.87
CA LYS A 38 -16.87 -4.13 24.51
C LYS A 38 -16.88 -4.44 23.00
N ASP A 39 -17.55 -3.62 22.17
CA ASP A 39 -17.68 -3.87 20.73
C ASP A 39 -17.21 -2.66 19.91
N VAL A 40 -15.91 -2.39 19.97
CA VAL A 40 -15.28 -1.31 19.21
C VAL A 40 -14.07 -1.82 18.45
N ALA A 41 -14.02 -1.50 17.15
CA ALA A 41 -12.85 -1.69 16.31
C ALA A 41 -12.27 -0.34 15.88
N TYR A 42 -10.98 -0.33 15.54
CA TYR A 42 -10.30 0.82 14.95
C TYR A 42 -9.72 0.42 13.61
N ILE A 43 -10.14 1.12 12.57
CA ILE A 43 -9.71 0.87 11.19
C ILE A 43 -8.81 2.00 10.71
N VAL A 44 -7.88 1.70 9.83
CA VAL A 44 -7.00 2.67 9.20
C VAL A 44 -7.76 3.35 8.07
N THR A 45 -7.88 4.68 8.15
CA THR A 45 -8.57 5.51 7.14
C THR A 45 -7.64 6.49 6.45
N GLY A 46 -6.39 6.60 6.91
CA GLY A 46 -5.37 7.40 6.26
C GLY A 46 -3.97 6.93 6.64
N ALA A 47 -3.01 7.28 5.79
CA ALA A 47 -1.59 7.01 6.01
C ALA A 47 -0.75 8.20 5.56
N GLN A 48 0.34 8.44 6.28
CA GLN A 48 1.32 9.46 5.94
C GLN A 48 2.72 8.90 6.16
N LEU A 49 3.61 9.19 5.22
CA LEU A 49 5.04 8.98 5.36
C LEU A 49 5.70 10.30 5.77
N HIS A 50 6.60 10.25 6.75
CA HIS A 50 7.40 11.41 7.12
C HIS A 50 8.82 11.00 7.47
N VAL A 51 9.78 11.91 7.26
CA VAL A 51 11.18 11.69 7.61
C VAL A 51 11.49 12.48 8.88
N LYS A 52 12.01 11.81 9.91
CA LYS A 52 12.39 12.41 11.19
C LYS A 52 13.88 12.21 11.45
N LYS A 53 14.53 13.22 12.05
CA LYS A 53 15.93 13.12 12.47
C LYS A 53 16.03 12.51 13.86
N HIS A 54 16.91 11.52 14.01
CA HIS A 54 17.25 10.83 15.25
C HIS A 54 18.77 10.86 15.41
N GLY A 55 19.29 11.90 16.09
CA GLY A 55 20.73 12.15 16.16
C GLY A 55 21.32 12.35 14.75
N SER A 56 22.27 11.50 14.37
CA SER A 56 22.88 11.48 13.02
C SER A 56 22.04 10.73 11.98
N LYS A 57 20.99 10.01 12.39
CA LYS A 57 20.14 9.20 11.51
C LYS A 57 18.98 10.05 10.96
N SER A 58 18.68 9.90 9.67
CA SER A 58 17.46 10.40 9.05
C SER A 58 16.58 9.19 8.77
N VAL A 59 15.41 9.12 9.40
CA VAL A 59 14.59 7.90 9.47
C VAL A 59 13.24 8.16 8.81
N LEU A 60 12.82 7.29 7.89
CA LEU A 60 11.47 7.28 7.33
C LEU A 60 10.51 6.57 8.30
N HIS A 61 9.42 7.23 8.68
CA HIS A 61 8.37 6.69 9.54
C HIS A 61 7.04 6.62 8.81
N LEU A 62 6.24 5.64 9.23
CA LEU A 62 4.83 5.51 8.87
C LEU A 62 3.96 6.05 10.00
N ARG A 63 2.99 6.90 9.65
CA ARG A 63 1.92 7.34 10.55
C ARG A 63 0.59 6.92 9.96
N LEU A 64 -0.27 6.33 10.78
CA LEU A 64 -1.61 5.93 10.39
C LEU A 64 -2.64 6.80 11.09
N LEU A 65 -3.71 7.12 10.38
CA LEU A 65 -4.92 7.72 10.93
C LEU A 65 -5.94 6.61 11.14
N PHE A 66 -6.51 6.56 12.34
CA PHE A 66 -7.50 5.56 12.72
C PHE A 66 -8.87 6.20 12.90
N SER A 67 -9.90 5.50 12.45
CA SER A 67 -11.30 5.81 12.73
C SER A 67 -11.90 4.72 13.59
N LYS A 68 -12.69 5.13 14.58
CA LYS A 68 -13.46 4.23 15.45
C LYS A 68 -14.67 3.69 14.70
N VAL A 69 -14.91 2.39 14.79
CA VAL A 69 -16.10 1.70 14.30
C VAL A 69 -16.76 1.04 15.50
N SER A 70 -17.98 1.46 15.83
CA SER A 70 -18.75 0.95 16.98
C SER A 70 -19.63 -0.22 16.56
N ASN A 71 -19.98 -1.10 17.51
CA ASN A 71 -20.76 -2.33 17.30
C ASN A 71 -20.06 -3.36 16.41
N PHE A 72 -18.73 -3.35 16.43
CA PHE A 72 -17.91 -4.34 15.74
C PHE A 72 -16.75 -4.75 16.62
N TYR A 73 -16.35 -6.02 16.53
CA TYR A 73 -15.15 -6.53 17.17
C TYR A 73 -14.26 -7.25 16.15
N VAL A 74 -12.96 -7.28 16.44
CA VAL A 74 -11.99 -7.99 15.61
C VAL A 74 -12.05 -9.48 15.95
N VAL A 75 -12.49 -10.30 15.00
CA VAL A 75 -12.52 -11.77 15.16
C VAL A 75 -11.14 -12.36 14.90
N HIS A 76 -10.55 -11.95 13.77
CA HIS A 76 -9.29 -12.50 13.30
C HIS A 76 -8.44 -11.42 12.65
N SER A 77 -7.12 -11.55 12.76
CA SER A 77 -6.15 -10.64 12.15
C SER A 77 -5.05 -11.41 11.47
N THR A 78 -4.63 -10.94 10.30
CA THR A 78 -3.47 -11.48 9.58
C THR A 78 -2.60 -10.36 9.06
N TRP A 79 -1.29 -10.59 9.08
CA TRP A 79 -0.33 -9.71 8.43
C TRP A 79 -0.07 -10.24 7.02
N MET A 80 -0.17 -9.35 6.04
CA MET A 80 0.16 -9.66 4.66
C MET A 80 1.12 -8.64 4.11
N GLN A 81 2.06 -9.16 3.35
CA GLN A 81 2.97 -8.41 2.51
C GLN A 81 2.71 -8.88 1.08
N CYS A 82 2.78 -7.97 0.12
CA CYS A 82 2.68 -8.40 -1.26
C CYS A 82 3.96 -9.15 -1.59
N SER A 83 3.85 -10.40 -2.03
CA SER A 83 4.99 -11.03 -2.69
C SER A 83 5.13 -10.39 -4.07
N SER A 84 6.33 -9.92 -4.40
CA SER A 84 6.66 -9.40 -5.73
C SER A 84 6.36 -10.42 -6.86
N GLU A 85 6.12 -11.69 -6.55
CA GLU A 85 5.81 -12.77 -7.50
C GLU A 85 4.33 -12.84 -7.90
N HIS A 86 3.41 -12.37 -7.04
CA HIS A 86 1.97 -12.40 -7.30
C HIS A 86 1.33 -11.01 -7.35
N SER A 87 2.13 -9.94 -7.48
CA SER A 87 1.58 -8.65 -7.89
C SER A 87 0.99 -8.87 -9.27
N GLN A 88 -0.34 -9.06 -9.32
CA GLN A 88 -1.15 -8.91 -10.50
C GLN A 88 -0.66 -7.62 -11.14
N LYS A 89 0.12 -7.78 -12.22
CA LYS A 89 0.54 -6.67 -13.05
C LYS A 89 -0.79 -6.05 -13.45
N SER A 90 -1.15 -4.91 -12.85
CA SER A 90 -2.21 -4.07 -13.40
C SER A 90 -1.75 -3.77 -14.81
N GLY A 91 -2.32 -4.52 -15.74
CA GLY A 91 -1.73 -4.78 -17.04
C GLY A 91 -1.73 -3.51 -17.86
N PHE A 92 -0.56 -3.00 -18.17
CA PHE A 92 -0.38 -2.05 -19.25
C PHE A 92 0.85 -2.42 -20.08
N PHE A 93 0.91 -3.67 -20.57
CA PHE A 93 1.82 -4.04 -21.64
C PHE A 93 1.17 -5.12 -22.52
N SER A 94 0.38 -4.70 -23.51
CA SER A 94 0.20 -5.50 -24.72
C SER A 94 0.02 -4.58 -25.92
N ALA A 95 1.13 -4.32 -26.60
CA ALA A 95 1.16 -3.82 -27.98
C ALA A 95 2.57 -4.01 -28.53
N ILE A 96 2.91 -5.23 -28.95
CA ILE A 96 3.92 -5.42 -29.99
C ILE A 96 3.17 -6.01 -31.18
N SER A 97 2.78 -5.16 -32.11
CA SER A 97 2.48 -5.57 -33.48
C SER A 97 3.59 -5.04 -34.36
N THR A 98 4.47 -5.95 -34.78
CA THR A 98 5.52 -5.74 -35.76
C THR A 98 4.89 -5.45 -37.12
N SER A 99 5.28 -4.34 -37.74
CA SER A 99 4.96 -4.01 -39.12
C SER A 99 5.82 -4.82 -40.09
N ILE A 100 5.21 -5.61 -40.99
CA ILE A 100 5.80 -6.00 -42.28
C ILE A 100 4.70 -6.23 -43.35
N THR A 101 4.65 -5.29 -44.32
CA THR A 101 4.27 -5.35 -45.75
C THR A 101 3.15 -6.27 -46.28
N GLY A 102 2.19 -5.69 -47.04
CA GLY A 102 1.60 -6.34 -48.24
C GLY A 102 0.07 -6.27 -48.46
N SER A 103 -0.40 -5.25 -49.21
CA SER A 103 -1.62 -5.17 -50.04
C SER A 103 -3.06 -5.35 -49.48
N ALA A 104 -3.95 -4.53 -50.08
CA ALA A 104 -5.41 -4.61 -50.23
C ALA A 104 -6.31 -3.83 -49.24
N GLU A 105 -7.08 -2.92 -49.82
CA GLU A 105 -8.14 -2.07 -49.27
C GLU A 105 -9.03 -2.77 -48.24
N ARG A 106 -9.33 -2.10 -47.11
CA ARG A 106 -10.70 -1.91 -46.60
C ARG A 106 -10.77 -0.66 -45.72
N GLU A 107 -11.53 0.32 -46.18
CA GLU A 107 -12.00 1.45 -45.39
C GLU A 107 -12.86 0.92 -44.22
N LYS A 108 -12.40 1.10 -42.98
CA LYS A 108 -13.21 0.90 -41.77
C LYS A 108 -13.15 2.17 -40.94
N LYS A 109 -14.29 2.84 -40.86
CA LYS A 109 -14.56 3.99 -39.99
C LYS A 109 -14.06 3.70 -38.56
N PRO A 110 -13.41 4.67 -37.87
CA PRO A 110 -13.03 4.47 -36.49
C PRO A 110 -14.30 4.31 -35.63
N PRO A 111 -14.36 3.33 -34.73
CA PRO A 111 -15.42 3.29 -33.75
C PRO A 111 -15.27 4.54 -32.88
N VAL A 112 -16.35 5.30 -32.76
CA VAL A 112 -16.42 6.39 -31.79
C VAL A 112 -16.40 5.71 -30.41
N VAL A 113 -15.21 5.68 -29.79
CA VAL A 113 -15.04 5.18 -28.43
C VAL A 113 -15.50 6.30 -27.51
N VAL A 114 -16.75 6.21 -27.05
CA VAL A 114 -17.35 7.08 -26.04
C VAL A 114 -16.97 6.56 -24.64
N ASP A 115 -15.69 6.37 -24.39
CA ASP A 115 -15.19 6.01 -23.06
C ASP A 115 -14.05 6.97 -22.70
N SER A 116 -14.28 7.84 -21.70
CA SER A 116 -13.30 8.80 -21.18
C SER A 116 -12.08 8.12 -20.53
N SER A 117 -12.10 6.78 -20.43
CA SER A 117 -11.03 5.95 -19.86
C SER A 117 -9.88 5.69 -20.82
N VAL A 118 -10.02 6.02 -22.12
CA VAL A 118 -9.00 5.74 -23.13
C VAL A 118 -8.09 6.95 -23.36
N TYR A 119 -6.99 7.00 -22.62
CA TYR A 119 -5.84 7.83 -22.98
C TYR A 119 -4.99 7.06 -24.01
N PRO A 120 -4.94 7.47 -25.30
CA PRO A 120 -4.22 6.71 -26.34
C PRO A 120 -2.70 6.61 -26.08
N THR A 121 -2.16 7.44 -25.18
CA THR A 121 -0.74 7.45 -24.80
C THR A 121 -0.51 7.08 -23.32
N GLY A 122 -1.59 6.81 -22.56
CA GLY A 122 -1.55 6.72 -21.11
C GLY A 122 -1.14 8.04 -20.44
N PRO A 123 -1.45 8.27 -19.15
CA PRO A 123 -0.90 9.40 -18.44
C PRO A 123 0.64 9.28 -18.40
N PRO A 124 1.40 10.34 -18.70
CA PRO A 124 2.86 10.29 -18.67
C PRO A 124 3.32 9.87 -17.26
N VAL A 125 4.00 8.73 -17.18
CA VAL A 125 4.56 8.24 -15.91
C VAL A 125 5.63 9.24 -15.47
N PRO A 126 5.51 9.88 -14.30
CA PRO A 126 6.50 10.85 -13.84
C PRO A 126 7.90 10.21 -13.81
N VAL A 127 8.86 10.83 -14.50
CA VAL A 127 10.27 10.36 -14.55
C VAL A 127 10.87 10.18 -13.15
N GLN A 128 10.38 10.97 -12.18
CA GLN A 128 10.78 10.89 -10.78
C GLN A 128 10.37 9.55 -10.13
N MET A 129 9.22 8.98 -10.50
CA MET A 129 8.82 7.65 -10.04
C MET A 129 9.83 6.59 -10.47
N GLN A 130 10.40 6.67 -11.68
CA GLN A 130 11.37 5.68 -12.17
C GLN A 130 12.62 5.56 -11.29
N LYS A 131 13.07 6.67 -10.66
CA LYS A 131 14.19 6.65 -9.70
C LYS A 131 13.79 6.07 -8.34
N LEU A 132 12.52 6.23 -7.93
CA LEU A 132 11.98 5.71 -6.66
C LEU A 132 11.69 4.21 -6.72
N LEU A 133 11.24 3.68 -7.88
CA LEU A 133 10.91 2.26 -8.08
C LEU A 133 12.09 1.29 -7.82
N LYS A 134 13.31 1.80 -7.79
CA LYS A 134 14.52 1.04 -7.40
C LYS A 134 14.58 0.76 -5.91
N PHE A 135 13.98 1.63 -5.10
CA PHE A 135 14.04 1.60 -3.64
C PHE A 135 12.70 1.25 -2.99
N VAL A 136 11.60 1.30 -3.73
CA VAL A 136 10.24 1.12 -3.20
C VAL A 136 9.53 0.02 -3.97
N ASP A 137 8.88 -0.88 -3.25
CA ASP A 137 7.91 -1.79 -3.82
C ASP A 137 6.56 -1.08 -3.96
N THR A 138 6.00 -1.11 -5.17
CA THR A 138 4.72 -0.47 -5.53
C THR A 138 3.61 -1.49 -5.79
N SER A 139 3.84 -2.73 -5.40
CA SER A 139 2.83 -3.77 -5.39
C SER A 139 1.61 -3.35 -4.56
N GLN A 140 0.42 -3.76 -5.00
CA GLN A 140 -0.84 -3.41 -4.35
C GLN A 140 -1.45 -4.64 -3.70
N LEU A 141 -1.90 -4.48 -2.45
CA LEU A 141 -2.67 -5.48 -1.72
C LEU A 141 -4.13 -5.03 -1.63
N CYS A 142 -5.05 -5.91 -1.99
CA CYS A 142 -6.48 -5.72 -1.79
C CYS A 142 -7.04 -6.94 -1.06
N LYS A 143 -7.81 -6.68 0.00
CA LYS A 143 -8.78 -7.63 0.55
C LYS A 143 -10.09 -6.92 0.77
N GLY A 144 -11.19 -7.59 0.48
CA GLY A 144 -12.52 -7.00 0.56
C GLY A 144 -13.62 -8.03 0.80
N PRO A 145 -14.87 -7.67 0.48
CA PRO A 145 -16.03 -8.54 0.70
C PRO A 145 -15.98 -9.88 -0.05
N LEU A 146 -15.22 -9.95 -1.15
CA LEU A 146 -15.08 -11.16 -1.96
C LEU A 146 -14.06 -12.16 -1.38
N ASP A 147 -13.24 -11.75 -0.40
CA ASP A 147 -12.26 -12.60 0.25
C ASP A 147 -12.86 -13.24 1.50
N ASN A 148 -12.95 -14.58 1.54
CA ASN A 148 -13.46 -15.32 2.69
C ASN A 148 -12.71 -14.92 4.00
N PRO A 149 -13.40 -14.72 5.14
CA PRO A 149 -14.84 -14.90 5.40
C PRO A 149 -15.74 -13.71 5.02
N GLY A 150 -15.21 -12.70 4.29
CA GLY A 150 -15.86 -11.42 4.00
C GLY A 150 -15.32 -10.29 4.89
N HIS A 151 -15.60 -9.03 4.53
CA HIS A 151 -15.35 -7.84 5.38
C HIS A 151 -13.95 -7.71 6.02
N TRP A 152 -12.90 -7.79 5.22
CA TRP A 152 -11.54 -7.45 5.66
C TRP A 152 -11.33 -5.93 5.66
N LEU A 153 -10.81 -5.40 6.77
CA LEU A 153 -10.41 -4.00 6.89
C LEU A 153 -8.97 -3.90 7.39
N VAL A 154 -8.29 -2.81 7.04
CA VAL A 154 -6.95 -2.53 7.52
C VAL A 154 -7.03 -2.00 8.95
N THR A 155 -6.30 -2.62 9.87
CA THR A 155 -6.25 -2.21 11.29
C THR A 155 -4.84 -1.86 11.77
N GLY A 156 -3.86 -1.91 10.87
CA GLY A 156 -2.49 -1.51 11.12
C GLY A 156 -1.61 -1.77 9.92
N ALA A 157 -0.39 -1.26 9.98
CA ALA A 157 0.63 -1.48 8.96
C ALA A 157 2.02 -1.20 9.54
N ARG A 158 3.06 -1.64 8.83
CA ARG A 158 4.45 -1.32 9.14
C ARG A 158 5.28 -1.27 7.86
N LEU A 159 6.35 -0.48 7.89
CA LEU A 159 7.37 -0.54 6.84
C LEU A 159 8.25 -1.77 7.05
N GLU A 160 8.74 -2.34 5.96
CA GLU A 160 9.64 -3.49 5.96
C GLU A 160 10.65 -3.34 4.83
N LEU A 161 11.84 -3.90 4.98
CA LEU A 161 12.85 -3.95 3.92
C LEU A 161 12.85 -5.34 3.28
N ASP A 162 12.24 -5.46 2.11
CA ASP A 162 12.17 -6.70 1.35
C ASP A 162 13.08 -6.65 0.13
N LYS A 163 14.05 -7.56 0.06
CA LYS A 163 15.02 -7.67 -1.05
C LYS A 163 15.68 -6.32 -1.41
N GLY A 164 15.93 -5.48 -0.41
CA GLY A 164 16.54 -4.15 -0.58
C GLY A 164 15.59 -3.03 -1.01
N LYS A 165 14.28 -3.30 -1.10
CA LYS A 165 13.23 -2.32 -1.33
C LYS A 165 12.39 -2.11 -0.08
N ILE A 166 11.92 -0.88 0.09
CA ILE A 166 10.94 -0.52 1.10
C ILE A 166 9.59 -1.08 0.65
N SER A 167 9.03 -1.97 1.44
CA SER A 167 7.69 -2.52 1.25
C SER A 167 6.78 -2.14 2.43
N LEU A 168 5.49 -2.36 2.25
CA LEU A 168 4.49 -2.15 3.28
C LEU A 168 3.88 -3.52 3.65
N GLN A 169 4.02 -3.90 4.91
CA GLN A 169 3.29 -5.03 5.46
C GLN A 169 2.03 -4.51 6.16
N VAL A 170 0.88 -5.02 5.76
CA VAL A 170 -0.44 -4.54 6.17
C VAL A 170 -1.10 -5.56 7.06
N LYS A 171 -1.68 -5.10 8.17
CA LYS A 171 -2.51 -5.91 9.06
C LYS A 171 -3.97 -5.79 8.61
N PHE A 172 -4.49 -6.87 8.06
CA PHE A 172 -5.91 -7.01 7.75
C PHE A 172 -6.62 -7.69 8.90
N SER A 173 -7.81 -7.22 9.24
CA SER A 173 -8.65 -7.82 10.26
C SER A 173 -10.05 -8.05 9.74
N PHE A 174 -10.59 -9.20 10.08
CA PHE A 174 -11.99 -9.53 9.90
C PHE A 174 -12.78 -8.95 11.06
N LEU A 175 -13.73 -8.07 10.75
CA LEU A 175 -14.64 -7.51 11.74
C LEU A 175 -15.99 -8.22 11.69
N ASN A 176 -16.57 -8.48 12.85
CA ASN A 176 -17.92 -9.02 12.97
C ASN A 176 -18.76 -8.14 13.89
N MET A 177 -20.06 -8.14 13.65
CA MET A 177 -21.04 -7.58 14.58
C MET A 177 -21.31 -8.62 15.69
N PRO A 178 -21.56 -8.18 16.94
CA PRO A 178 -21.95 -9.06 18.04
C PRO A 178 -23.23 -9.85 17.76
#